data_AF-A0A060BZZ9-F1
#
_entry.id   AF-A0A060BZZ9-F1
#
_cell.length_a   1.000
_cell.length_b   1.000
_cell.length_c   1.000
_cell.angle_alpha   90.00
_cell.angle_beta   90.00
_cell.angle_gamma   90.00
#
_symmetry.space_group_name_H-M   'P 1'
#
loop_
_entity.id
_entity.type
_entity.pdbx_description
1 polymer ?
#
loop_
_entity_poly.entity_id
_entity_poly.type
_entity_poly.pdbx_seq_one_letter_code
_entity_poly.pdbx_strand_id
1 'polypeptide(L)'
;MLIAGKQALTMAGDYEQSMSMIQYSTQATAGQMDMLSQQALQLGQDSVFSAGEVAAAQLALAKAGMDVNNVYGSMPGVVALAAAGDMALAEAAESSANVLNMWGMAATENTRVADMLAAAANGTTADVRDFTMAVSQSG
;
A
#
# COMPACT_ATOMS: atom_id res chain seq x y z
N MET A 1 20.29 -14.16 -22.46
CA MET A 1 20.54 -13.10 -21.44
C MET A 1 20.12 -11.68 -21.87
N LEU A 2 19.85 -11.38 -23.15
CA LEU A 2 19.44 -10.02 -23.58
C LEU A 2 18.00 -9.61 -23.23
N ILE A 3 17.10 -10.58 -22.96
CA ILE A 3 15.69 -10.30 -22.65
C ILE A 3 15.52 -9.88 -21.18
N ALA A 4 16.33 -10.41 -20.27
CA ALA A 4 16.34 -10.03 -18.86
C ALA A 4 16.78 -8.56 -18.66
N GLY A 5 17.77 -8.10 -19.43
CA GLY A 5 18.25 -6.71 -19.35
C GLY A 5 17.22 -5.67 -19.81
N LYS A 6 16.42 -5.96 -20.85
CA LYS A 6 15.37 -5.03 -21.31
C LYS A 6 14.21 -4.93 -20.31
N GLN A 7 13.75 -6.07 -19.77
CA GLN A 7 12.68 -6.07 -18.77
C GLN A 7 13.13 -5.38 -17.47
N ALA A 8 14.37 -5.60 -17.03
CA ALA A 8 14.92 -4.89 -15.87
C ALA A 8 15.02 -3.37 -16.09
N LEU A 9 15.38 -2.92 -17.30
CA LEU A 9 15.42 -1.50 -17.65
C LEU A 9 14.01 -0.87 -17.69
N THR A 10 13.01 -1.58 -18.20
CA THR A 10 11.61 -1.13 -18.18
C THR A 10 11.08 -1.07 -16.75
N MET A 11 11.34 -2.09 -15.94
CA MET A 11 10.94 -2.14 -14.53
C MET A 11 11.61 -1.02 -13.69
N ALA A 12 12.86 -0.68 -13.98
CA ALA A 12 13.54 0.46 -13.34
C ALA A 12 12.92 1.80 -13.76
N GLY A 13 12.58 1.96 -15.04
CA GLY A 13 11.86 3.14 -15.53
C GLY A 13 10.46 3.29 -14.92
N ASP A 14 9.72 2.18 -14.82
CA ASP A 14 8.38 2.16 -14.22
C ASP A 14 8.43 2.44 -12.71
N TYR A 15 9.48 1.97 -12.03
CA TYR A 15 9.76 2.29 -10.62
C TYR A 15 10.03 3.78 -10.41
N GLU A 16 10.96 4.36 -11.17
CA GLU A 16 11.31 5.78 -11.08
C GLU A 16 10.11 6.68 -11.40
N GLN A 17 9.33 6.30 -12.42
CA GLN A 17 8.10 6.98 -12.76
C GLN A 17 7.08 6.91 -11.62
N SER A 18 6.91 5.74 -11.00
CA SER A 18 5.98 5.57 -9.88
C SER A 18 6.38 6.44 -8.69
N MET A 19 7.67 6.46 -8.34
CA MET A 19 8.20 7.28 -7.27
C MET A 19 8.05 8.78 -7.56
N SER A 20 8.31 9.22 -8.79
CA SER A 20 8.09 10.61 -9.19
C SER A 20 6.61 11.02 -9.08
N MET A 21 5.69 10.12 -9.43
CA MET A 21 4.26 10.37 -9.32
C MET A 21 3.78 10.37 -7.87
N ILE A 22 4.32 9.50 -7.01
CA ILE A 22 4.07 9.53 -5.56
C ILE A 22 4.50 10.87 -4.98
N GLN A 23 5.72 11.32 -5.30
CA GLN A 23 6.23 12.60 -4.81
C GLN A 23 5.32 13.76 -5.23
N TYR A 24 4.89 13.77 -6.50
CA TYR A 24 4.00 14.79 -7.03
C TYR A 24 2.62 14.77 -6.33
N SER A 25 2.03 13.58 -6.16
CA SER A 25 0.68 13.41 -5.60
C SER A 25 0.61 13.69 -4.10
N THR A 26 1.66 13.33 -3.36
CA THR A 26 1.69 13.40 -1.89
C THR A 26 2.46 14.61 -1.36
N GLN A 27 3.20 15.32 -2.23
CA GLN A 27 4.15 16.37 -1.84
C GLN A 27 5.20 15.87 -0.82
N ALA A 28 5.60 14.60 -0.94
CA ALA A 28 6.56 13.96 -0.06
C ALA A 28 7.91 14.70 -0.01
N THR A 29 8.46 14.81 1.20
CA THR A 29 9.85 15.25 1.41
C THR A 29 10.85 14.20 0.92
N ALA A 30 12.10 14.60 0.73
CA ALA A 30 13.17 13.68 0.34
C ALA A 30 13.32 12.48 1.29
N GLY A 31 13.20 12.70 2.61
CA GLY A 31 13.27 11.63 3.60
C GLY A 31 12.08 10.67 3.55
N GLN A 32 10.89 11.17 3.22
CA GLN A 32 9.70 10.34 3.02
C GLN A 32 9.79 9.50 1.74
N MET A 33 10.33 10.08 0.65
CA MET A 33 10.58 9.33 -0.57
C MET A 33 11.65 8.25 -0.38
N ASP A 34 12.70 8.54 0.38
CA ASP A 34 13.72 7.55 0.73
C ASP A 34 13.12 6.39 1.55
N MET A 35 12.23 6.70 2.49
CA MET A 35 11.52 5.70 3.28
C MET A 35 10.66 4.77 2.42
N LEU A 36 9.88 5.31 1.48
CA LEU A 36 9.06 4.51 0.55
C LEU A 36 9.93 3.67 -0.40
N SER A 37 11.05 4.25 -0.86
CA SER A 37 12.03 3.57 -1.71
C SER A 37 12.67 2.38 -0.98
N GLN A 38 13.14 2.59 0.26
CA GLN A 38 13.68 1.52 1.10
C GLN A 38 12.63 0.43 1.37
N GLN A 39 11.37 0.81 1.62
CA GLN A 39 10.30 -0.17 1.78
C GLN A 39 10.05 -0.99 0.52
N ALA A 40 10.05 -0.35 -0.65
CA ALA A 40 9.86 -1.04 -1.92
C ALA A 40 10.98 -2.04 -2.20
N LEU A 41 12.23 -1.68 -1.88
CA LEU A 41 13.36 -2.58 -1.96
C LEU A 41 13.30 -3.72 -0.95
N GLN A 42 12.87 -3.44 0.29
CA GLN A 42 12.77 -4.46 1.34
C GLN A 42 11.66 -5.46 1.03
N LEU A 43 10.44 -4.99 0.75
CA LEU A 43 9.32 -5.85 0.37
C LEU A 43 9.60 -6.57 -0.95
N GLY A 44 10.32 -5.94 -1.88
CA GLY A 44 10.76 -6.57 -3.12
C GLY A 44 11.77 -7.72 -2.92
N GLN A 45 12.49 -7.73 -1.79
CA GLN A 45 13.40 -8.79 -1.40
C GLN A 45 12.73 -9.86 -0.54
N ASP A 46 11.81 -9.45 0.34
CA ASP A 46 11.17 -10.32 1.33
C ASP A 46 9.90 -11.02 0.80
N SER A 47 9.39 -10.59 -0.35
CA SER A 47 8.18 -11.14 -0.97
C SER A 47 8.43 -11.67 -2.38
N VAL A 48 7.39 -12.25 -2.98
CA VAL A 48 7.41 -12.71 -4.37
C VAL A 48 7.30 -11.56 -5.38
N PHE A 49 7.02 -10.34 -4.92
CA PHE A 49 6.84 -9.16 -5.75
C PHE A 49 8.17 -8.43 -5.96
N SER A 50 8.33 -7.79 -7.10
CA SER A 50 9.48 -6.93 -7.38
C SER A 50 9.34 -5.55 -6.74
N ALA A 51 10.46 -4.83 -6.57
CA ALA A 51 10.43 -3.45 -6.08
C ALA A 51 9.58 -2.52 -6.97
N GLY A 52 9.52 -2.78 -8.28
CA GLY A 52 8.66 -2.06 -9.22
C GLY A 52 7.17 -2.29 -8.96
N GLU A 53 6.77 -3.54 -8.69
CA GLU A 53 5.40 -3.87 -8.31
C GLU A 53 5.00 -3.25 -6.97
N VAL A 54 5.92 -3.23 -6.00
CA VAL A 54 5.70 -2.55 -4.71
C VAL A 54 5.54 -1.04 -4.91
N ALA A 55 6.38 -0.41 -5.73
CA ALA A 55 6.25 1.01 -6.05
C ALA A 55 4.93 1.35 -6.78
N ALA A 56 4.46 0.47 -7.67
CA ALA A 56 3.18 0.63 -8.34
C ALA A 56 2.00 0.55 -7.35
N ALA A 57 2.07 -0.37 -6.39
CA ALA A 57 1.09 -0.47 -5.31
C ALA A 57 1.10 0.77 -4.39
N GLN A 58 2.28 1.26 -4.01
CA GLN A 58 2.43 2.50 -3.26
C GLN A 58 1.83 3.70 -4.01
N LEU A 59 2.01 3.75 -5.35
CA LEU A 59 1.41 4.78 -6.19
C LEU A 59 -0.13 4.69 -6.22
N ALA A 60 -0.70 3.49 -6.27
CA ALA A 60 -2.15 3.31 -6.24
C ALA A 60 -2.75 3.84 -4.93
N LEU A 61 -2.10 3.54 -3.80
CA LEU A 61 -2.49 4.07 -2.49
C LEU A 61 -2.35 5.60 -2.42
N ALA A 62 -1.25 6.15 -2.93
CA ALA A 62 -1.04 7.60 -3.00
C ALA A 62 -2.10 8.31 -3.87
N LYS A 63 -2.46 7.72 -5.02
CA LYS A 63 -3.52 8.20 -5.91
C LYS A 63 -4.90 8.15 -5.26
N ALA A 64 -5.10 7.23 -4.33
CA ALA A 64 -6.31 7.16 -3.53
C ALA A 64 -6.39 8.25 -2.44
N GLY A 65 -5.41 9.16 -2.38
CA GLY A 65 -5.39 10.30 -1.47
C GLY A 65 -4.69 10.02 -0.14
N MET A 66 -3.98 8.90 -0.01
CA MET A 66 -3.20 8.59 1.19
C MET A 66 -1.92 9.44 1.25
N ASP A 67 -1.58 9.91 2.45
CA ASP A 67 -0.26 10.48 2.70
C ASP A 67 0.83 9.39 2.74
N VAL A 68 2.09 9.82 2.71
CA VAL A 68 3.26 8.91 2.66
C VAL A 68 3.28 7.90 3.80
N ASN A 69 2.92 8.32 5.03
CA ASN A 69 2.96 7.42 6.18
C ASN A 69 1.86 6.36 6.08
N ASN A 70 0.71 6.72 5.54
CA ASN A 70 -0.40 5.80 5.33
C ASN A 70 -0.12 4.82 4.20
N VAL A 71 0.51 5.29 3.12
CA VAL A 71 1.02 4.43 2.04
C VAL A 71 1.99 3.40 2.64
N TYR A 72 2.98 3.87 3.41
CA TYR A 72 3.96 2.99 4.06
C TYR A 72 3.29 1.97 5.00
N GLY A 73 2.36 2.39 5.85
CA GLY A 73 1.69 1.53 6.82
C GLY A 73 0.75 0.49 6.19
N SER A 74 0.17 0.80 5.03
CA SER A 74 -0.81 -0.08 4.36
C SER A 74 -0.15 -1.19 3.54
N MET A 75 1.11 -1.03 3.13
CA MET A 75 1.79 -1.98 2.24
C MET A 75 1.84 -3.42 2.75
N PRO A 76 2.13 -3.71 4.04
CA PRO A 76 2.09 -5.08 4.55
C PRO A 76 0.71 -5.74 4.41
N GLY A 77 -0.37 -5.00 4.66
CA GLY A 77 -1.74 -5.47 4.48
C GLY A 77 -2.09 -5.72 3.02
N VAL A 78 -1.62 -4.86 2.12
CA VAL A 78 -1.77 -5.02 0.67
C VAL A 78 -1.01 -6.26 0.16
N VAL A 79 0.21 -6.50 0.63
CA VAL A 79 1.00 -7.70 0.30
C VAL A 79 0.29 -8.97 0.80
N ALA A 80 -0.25 -8.94 2.01
CA ALA A 80 -1.01 -10.05 2.57
C ALA A 80 -2.30 -10.33 1.78
N LEU A 81 -3.03 -9.28 1.38
CA LEU A 81 -4.22 -9.40 0.54
C LEU A 81 -3.89 -9.98 -0.84
N ALA A 82 -2.81 -9.49 -1.47
CA ALA A 82 -2.35 -10.00 -2.76
C ALA A 82 -1.98 -11.48 -2.68
N ALA A 83 -1.27 -11.89 -1.63
CA ALA A 83 -0.91 -13.28 -1.39
C ALA A 83 -2.12 -14.17 -1.08
N ALA A 84 -3.10 -13.67 -0.32
CA ALA A 84 -4.31 -14.42 0.01
C ALA A 84 -5.28 -14.56 -1.18
N GLY A 85 -5.33 -13.55 -2.05
CA GLY A 85 -6.21 -13.50 -3.20
C GLY A 85 -5.61 -14.02 -4.51
N ASP A 86 -4.34 -14.47 -4.51
CA ASP A 86 -3.58 -14.85 -5.71
C ASP A 86 -3.66 -13.77 -6.81
N MET A 87 -3.57 -12.50 -6.42
CA MET A 87 -3.78 -11.34 -7.30
C MET A 87 -2.54 -10.44 -7.38
N ALA A 88 -2.51 -9.57 -8.40
CA ALA A 88 -1.42 -8.62 -8.57
C ALA A 88 -1.38 -7.61 -7.41
N LEU A 89 -0.17 -7.22 -6.98
CA LEU A 89 0.01 -6.33 -5.84
C LEU A 89 -0.66 -4.96 -6.04
N ALA A 90 -0.63 -4.44 -7.27
CA ALA A 90 -1.32 -3.20 -7.63
C ALA A 90 -2.85 -3.32 -7.52
N GLU A 91 -3.42 -4.47 -7.90
CA GLU A 91 -4.87 -4.73 -7.80
C GLU A 91 -5.33 -4.87 -6.35
N ALA A 92 -4.51 -5.51 -5.51
CA ALA A 92 -4.73 -5.56 -4.06
C ALA A 92 -4.65 -4.17 -3.42
N ALA A 93 -3.75 -3.31 -3.91
CA ALA A 93 -3.60 -1.93 -3.45
C ALA A 93 -4.82 -1.08 -3.81
N GLU A 94 -5.30 -1.17 -5.05
CA GLU A 94 -6.52 -0.49 -5.52
C GLU A 94 -7.76 -1.00 -4.76
N SER A 95 -7.87 -2.31 -4.54
CA SER A 95 -8.97 -2.89 -3.77
C SER A 95 -8.96 -2.40 -2.31
N SER A 96 -7.79 -2.38 -1.69
CA SER A 96 -7.61 -1.87 -0.32
C SER A 96 -7.95 -0.38 -0.24
N ALA A 97 -7.48 0.41 -1.20
CA ALA A 97 -7.81 1.83 -1.32
C ALA A 97 -9.32 2.07 -1.50
N ASN A 98 -10.00 1.26 -2.33
CA ASN A 98 -11.43 1.36 -2.57
C ASN A 98 -12.23 1.04 -1.30
N VAL A 99 -11.86 -0.02 -0.58
CA VAL A 99 -12.48 -0.35 0.71
C VAL A 99 -12.34 0.81 1.70
N LEU A 100 -11.16 1.42 1.79
CA LEU A 100 -10.93 2.53 2.72
C LEU A 100 -11.72 3.80 2.34
N ASN A 101 -11.80 4.10 1.04
CA ASN A 101 -12.63 5.20 0.53
C ASN A 101 -14.13 4.96 0.77
N MET A 102 -14.62 3.72 0.59
CA MET A 102 -16.02 3.37 0.81
C MET A 102 -16.47 3.54 2.26
N TRP A 103 -15.56 3.38 3.22
CA TRP A 103 -15.85 3.51 4.64
C TRP A 103 -15.78 4.96 5.14
N GLY A 104 -15.47 5.92 4.26
CA GLY A 104 -15.37 7.34 4.63
C GLY A 104 -14.30 7.61 5.68
N MET A 105 -13.41 6.64 5.93
CA MET A 105 -12.30 6.78 6.86
C MET A 105 -11.25 7.62 6.15
N ALA A 106 -11.38 8.93 6.33
CA ALA A 106 -10.28 9.83 6.07
C ALA A 106 -9.04 9.23 6.74
N ALA A 107 -7.97 9.14 5.97
CA ALA A 107 -6.59 8.81 6.31
C ALA A 107 -6.06 9.31 7.68
N THR A 108 -6.82 10.13 8.41
CA THR A 108 -6.55 10.64 9.76
C THR A 108 -6.54 9.58 10.87
N GLU A 109 -7.02 8.36 10.63
CA GLU A 109 -6.94 7.26 11.61
C GLU A 109 -6.02 6.13 11.14
N ASN A 110 -4.79 6.50 10.79
CA ASN A 110 -3.77 5.60 10.23
C ASN A 110 -3.59 4.29 11.02
N THR A 111 -3.65 4.34 12.36
CA THR A 111 -3.60 3.16 13.23
C THR A 111 -4.78 2.22 13.00
N ARG A 112 -6.00 2.75 12.81
CA ARG A 112 -7.21 1.93 12.60
C ARG A 112 -7.28 1.35 11.20
N VAL A 113 -6.78 2.06 10.20
CA VAL A 113 -6.67 1.53 8.83
C VAL A 113 -5.72 0.35 8.79
N ALA A 114 -4.55 0.49 9.43
CA ALA A 114 -3.60 -0.61 9.60
C ALA A 114 -4.19 -1.77 10.41
N ASP A 115 -4.91 -1.49 11.51
CA ASP A 115 -5.56 -2.51 12.34
C ASP A 115 -6.72 -3.21 11.60
N MET A 116 -7.50 -2.49 10.77
CA MET A 116 -8.58 -3.07 9.96
C MET A 116 -8.05 -3.92 8.81
N LEU A 117 -7.00 -3.46 8.12
CA LEU A 117 -6.33 -4.26 7.09
C LEU A 117 -5.65 -5.50 7.72
N ALA A 118 -5.03 -5.36 8.88
CA ALA A 118 -4.46 -6.47 9.63
C ALA A 118 -5.54 -7.46 10.11
N ALA A 119 -6.70 -6.98 10.57
CA ALA A 119 -7.80 -7.84 10.98
C ALA A 119 -8.49 -8.53 9.79
N ALA A 120 -8.62 -7.84 8.64
CA ALA A 120 -9.08 -8.44 7.39
C ALA A 120 -8.11 -9.53 6.90
N ALA A 121 -6.79 -9.29 7.00
CA ALA A 121 -5.76 -10.25 6.63
C ALA A 121 -5.66 -11.45 7.59
N ASN A 122 -5.93 -11.26 8.89
CA ASN A 122 -5.90 -12.33 9.90
C ASN A 122 -7.22 -13.13 10.02
N GLY A 123 -8.29 -12.73 9.32
CA GLY A 123 -9.53 -13.52 9.21
C GLY A 123 -10.50 -13.43 10.40
N THR A 124 -10.28 -12.55 11.38
CA THR A 124 -11.21 -12.33 12.50
C THR A 124 -12.02 -11.05 12.32
N THR A 125 -13.17 -11.18 11.64
CA THR A 125 -14.19 -10.13 11.45
C THR A 125 -14.82 -9.64 12.77
N ALA A 126 -14.48 -10.27 13.91
CA ALA A 126 -15.06 -10.02 15.22
C ALA A 126 -14.49 -8.76 15.91
N ASP A 127 -13.17 -8.59 15.94
CA ASP A 127 -12.53 -7.45 16.63
C ASP A 127 -12.85 -6.11 15.93
N VAL A 128 -13.00 -6.14 14.60
CA VAL A 128 -13.34 -4.96 13.77
C VAL A 128 -14.77 -4.47 14.06
N ARG A 129 -15.72 -5.39 14.26
CA ARG A 129 -17.12 -5.03 14.58
C ARG A 129 -17.23 -4.43 15.97
N ASP A 130 -16.57 -5.02 16.96
CA ASP A 130 -16.62 -4.52 18.34
C ASP A 130 -15.94 -3.15 18.47
N PHE A 131 -14.87 -2.93 17.73
CA PHE A 131 -14.21 -1.63 17.65
C PHE A 131 -15.08 -0.57 16.95
N THR A 132 -15.75 -0.92 15.86
CA THR A 132 -16.67 -0.02 15.14
C THR A 132 -17.86 0.40 16.01
N MET A 133 -18.38 -0.52 16.83
CA MET A 133 -19.46 -0.23 17.80
C MET A 133 -18.99 0.63 18.98
N ALA A 134 -17.73 0.50 19.40
CA ALA A 134 -17.17 1.31 20.49
C ALA A 134 -16.97 2.78 20.06
N VAL A 135 -16.55 3.00 18.81
CA VAL A 135 -16.32 4.34 18.24
C VAL A 135 -17.64 5.05 17.93
N SER A 136 -18.67 4.33 17.49
CA SER A 136 -20.00 4.94 17.27
C SER A 136 -20.72 5.36 18.55
N GLN A 137 -20.21 4.94 19.72
CA GLN A 137 -20.75 5.30 21.04
C GLN A 137 -20.02 6.47 21.70
N SER A 138 -18.91 6.96 21.11
CA SER A 138 -18.14 8.09 21.66
C SER A 138 -18.23 9.37 20.81
N GLY A 139 -19.16 9.43 19.85
CA GLY A 139 -19.49 10.63 19.06
C GLY A 139 -20.71 11.36 19.62
#